data_AF-A0A1Y3AQ53-F1
#
_entry.id   AF-A0A1Y3AQ53-F1
#
_cell.length_a   1.000
_cell.length_b   1.000
_cell.length_c   1.000
_cell.angle_alpha   90.00
_cell.angle_beta   90.00
_cell.angle_gamma   90.00
#
_symmetry.space_group_name_H-M   'P 1'
#
loop_
_entity.id
_entity.type
_entity.pdbx_description
1 polymer ?
#
loop_
_entity_poly.entity_id
_entity_poly.type
_entity_poly.pdbx_seq_one_letter_code
_entity_poly.pdbx_strand_id
1 'polypeptide(L)'
;MIRDQVEIVTRYDEFQEWTDGHCKFVYRLDCEEARRHSSGWAMRNTNNHNVNILKKSCLGVLVCSKRCIFDNGQSIHLRPAICDKARKKQQNKSCPNRRCNGRLEVQPCKGHCGYPVKKH
;
A
#
# COMPACT_ATOMS: atom_id res chain seq x y z
N MET A 1 11.45 28.59 -16.13
CA MET A 1 12.40 27.49 -15.85
C MET A 1 12.63 27.43 -14.35
N ILE A 2 11.83 26.64 -13.63
CA ILE A 2 11.99 26.46 -12.18
C ILE A 2 13.04 25.36 -12.02
N ARG A 3 14.25 25.73 -11.58
CA ARG A 3 15.24 24.78 -11.12
C ARG A 3 14.75 24.27 -9.76
N ASP A 4 14.31 23.01 -9.68
CA ASP A 4 14.12 22.34 -8.40
C ASP A 4 15.46 22.38 -7.66
N GLN A 5 15.52 23.14 -6.56
CA GLN A 5 16.64 23.11 -5.62
C GLN A 5 16.60 21.75 -4.93
N VAL A 6 17.32 20.77 -5.46
CA VAL A 6 17.60 19.53 -4.74
C VAL A 6 18.60 19.90 -3.64
N GLU A 7 18.15 19.91 -2.39
CA GLU A 7 19.03 20.09 -1.24
C GLU A 7 20.19 19.09 -1.31
N ILE A 8 21.39 19.55 -0.93
CA ILE A 8 22.56 18.66 -0.84
C ILE A 8 22.26 17.65 0.26
N VAL A 9 21.98 16.42 -0.15
CA VAL A 9 21.70 15.31 0.76
C VAL A 9 22.97 14.99 1.52
N THR A 10 22.98 15.27 2.82
CA THR A 10 24.12 14.97 3.72
C THR A 10 23.86 13.76 4.61
N ARG A 11 22.63 13.24 4.64
CA ARG A 11 22.21 12.10 5.46
C ARG A 11 21.21 11.24 4.70
N TYR A 12 21.28 9.94 4.96
CA TYR A 12 20.38 8.95 4.38
C TYR A 12 19.65 8.20 5.49
N ASP A 13 18.40 7.88 5.23
CA ASP A 13 17.54 7.11 6.11
C ASP A 13 17.69 5.61 5.85
N GLU A 14 17.43 4.81 6.88
CA GLU A 14 17.23 3.37 6.73
C GLU A 14 15.89 3.08 6.06
N PHE A 15 15.84 2.01 5.27
CA PHE A 15 14.64 1.64 4.52
C PHE A 15 13.44 1.39 5.44
N GLN A 16 12.34 2.09 5.17
CA GLN A 16 11.08 1.92 5.90
C GLN A 16 10.09 1.10 5.08
N GLU A 17 9.80 -0.11 5.54
CA GLU A 17 8.86 -1.01 4.84
C GLU A 17 7.40 -0.56 5.00
N TRP A 18 7.02 -0.15 6.22
CA TRP A 18 5.66 0.14 6.64
C TRP A 18 5.46 1.63 6.92
N THR A 19 5.81 2.48 5.95
CA THR A 19 5.61 3.93 6.05
C THR A 19 4.12 4.25 6.23
N ASP A 20 3.79 5.01 7.28
CA ASP A 20 2.46 5.50 7.57
C ASP A 20 2.49 7.02 7.82
N GLY A 21 1.37 7.70 7.56
CA GLY A 21 1.27 9.15 7.68
C GLY A 21 2.06 9.92 6.60
N HIS A 22 2.41 11.17 6.91
CA HIS A 22 3.09 12.08 6.00
C HIS A 22 4.60 12.12 6.29
N CYS A 23 5.31 11.09 5.83
CA CYS A 23 6.76 10.97 5.99
C CYS A 23 7.51 11.31 4.69
N LYS A 24 8.75 11.75 4.84
CA LYS A 24 9.73 11.90 3.76
C LYS A 24 10.99 11.17 4.18
N PHE A 25 11.57 10.42 3.26
CA PHE A 25 12.80 9.67 3.47
C PHE A 25 13.72 9.87 2.28
N VAL A 26 15.03 9.89 2.55
CA VAL A 26 16.08 9.99 1.54
C VAL A 26 16.94 8.74 1.64
N TYR A 27 16.82 7.87 0.63
CA TYR A 27 17.53 6.59 0.62
C TYR A 27 18.79 6.67 -0.22
N ARG A 28 19.78 5.84 0.13
CA ARG A 28 20.98 5.66 -0.70
C ARG A 28 20.62 4.96 -2.02
N LEU A 29 21.39 5.24 -3.07
CA LEU A 29 21.20 4.63 -4.40
C LEU A 29 21.47 3.12 -4.42
N ASP A 30 22.29 2.62 -3.50
CA ASP A 30 22.62 1.21 -3.34
C ASP A 30 21.60 0.42 -2.48
N CYS A 31 20.59 1.10 -1.90
CA CYS A 31 19.48 0.42 -1.23
C CYS A 31 18.54 -0.19 -2.28
N GLU A 32 18.57 -1.52 -2.42
CA GLU A 32 17.77 -2.22 -3.42
C GLU A 32 16.26 -2.06 -3.20
N GLU A 33 15.82 -2.08 -1.95
CA GLU A 33 14.42 -1.95 -1.55
C GLU A 33 13.87 -0.58 -1.93
N ALA A 34 14.67 0.48 -1.71
CA ALA A 34 14.34 1.83 -2.11
C ALA A 34 14.30 1.95 -3.64
N ARG A 35 15.29 1.40 -4.35
CA ARG A 35 15.35 1.40 -5.82
C ARG A 35 14.18 0.67 -6.47
N ARG A 36 13.73 -0.43 -5.88
CA ARG A 36 12.51 -1.17 -6.30
C ARG A 36 11.22 -0.49 -5.85
N HIS A 37 11.33 0.59 -5.08
CA HIS A 37 10.20 1.31 -4.48
C HIS A 37 9.28 0.37 -3.69
N SER A 38 9.90 -0.56 -2.95
CA SER A 38 9.22 -1.57 -2.14
C SER A 38 8.37 -0.93 -1.04
N SER A 39 7.35 -1.66 -0.59
CA SER A 39 6.52 -1.29 0.56
C SER A 39 5.78 -2.52 1.06
N GLY A 40 5.68 -2.63 2.38
CA GLY A 40 4.81 -3.58 3.07
C GLY A 40 3.34 -3.33 2.77
N TRP A 41 2.93 -2.10 2.41
CA TRP A 41 1.58 -1.80 1.94
C TRP A 41 1.34 -2.31 0.51
N ALA A 42 0.09 -2.67 0.20
CA ALA A 42 -0.32 -3.01 -1.15
C ALA A 42 -0.48 -1.73 -1.98
N MET A 43 0.58 -1.33 -2.68
CA MET A 43 0.65 -0.07 -3.43
C MET A 43 0.55 -0.31 -4.94
N ARG A 44 -0.33 0.42 -5.64
CA ARG A 44 -0.40 0.45 -7.11
C ARG A 44 0.25 1.71 -7.68
N ASN A 45 0.85 1.61 -8.86
CA ASN A 45 1.30 2.81 -9.57
C ASN A 45 0.10 3.66 -10.01
N THR A 46 0.26 4.98 -9.98
CA THR A 46 -0.72 5.95 -10.45
C THR A 46 -0.04 6.92 -11.39
N ASN A 47 -0.63 7.15 -12.55
CA ASN A 47 -0.10 8.12 -13.50
C ASN A 47 -0.25 9.54 -12.94
N ASN A 48 0.85 10.27 -12.86
CA ASN A 48 0.91 11.69 -12.49
C ASN A 48 1.38 12.58 -13.65
N HIS A 49 1.57 12.01 -14.85
CA HIS A 49 2.13 12.64 -16.05
C HIS A 49 3.54 13.25 -15.88
N ASN A 50 4.30 12.78 -14.88
CA ASN A 50 5.70 13.17 -14.66
C ASN A 50 6.58 11.91 -14.54
N VAL A 51 7.39 11.66 -15.57
CA VAL A 51 8.28 10.49 -15.65
C VAL A 51 9.36 10.45 -14.57
N ASN A 52 9.69 11.60 -13.96
CA ASN A 52 10.71 11.69 -12.92
C ASN A 52 10.17 11.34 -11.53
N ILE A 53 8.85 11.23 -11.37
CA ILE A 53 8.21 10.96 -10.08
C ILE A 53 7.37 9.70 -10.17
N LEU A 54 7.77 8.63 -9.48
CA LEU A 54 6.96 7.41 -9.38
C LEU A 54 5.90 7.57 -8.29
N LYS A 55 4.67 7.90 -8.69
CA LYS A 55 3.56 7.97 -7.74
C LYS A 55 2.87 6.63 -7.56
N LYS A 56 2.66 6.22 -6.30
CA LYS A 56 1.93 5.00 -5.93
C LYS A 56 0.81 5.31 -4.95
N SER A 57 -0.31 4.59 -5.04
CA SER A 57 -1.45 4.71 -4.12
C SER A 57 -1.76 3.39 -3.42
N CYS A 58 -2.10 3.46 -2.14
CA CYS A 58 -2.52 2.30 -1.36
C CYS A 58 -3.84 1.72 -1.88
N LEU A 59 -3.90 0.40 -1.99
CA LEU A 59 -5.10 -0.36 -2.36
C LEU A 59 -5.99 -0.72 -1.16
N GLY A 60 -5.43 -0.66 0.05
CA GLY A 60 -6.08 -1.10 1.28
C GLY A 60 -5.77 -2.55 1.62
N VAL A 61 -6.72 -3.21 2.27
CA VAL A 61 -6.61 -4.59 2.77
C VAL A 61 -7.88 -5.37 2.47
N LEU A 62 -7.75 -6.65 2.15
CA LEU A 62 -8.90 -7.55 2.03
C LEU A 62 -9.31 -8.06 3.41
N VAL A 63 -10.57 -7.89 3.72
CA VAL A 63 -11.18 -8.23 5.02
C VAL A 63 -12.42 -9.08 4.81
N CYS A 64 -12.85 -9.79 5.85
CA CYS A 64 -14.15 -10.45 5.84
C CYS A 64 -15.26 -9.39 5.99
N SER A 65 -16.30 -9.46 5.15
CA SER A 65 -17.49 -8.60 5.25
C SER A 65 -18.23 -8.72 6.58
N LYS A 66 -18.11 -9.87 7.26
CA LYS A 66 -18.65 -10.10 8.60
C LYS A 66 -17.67 -9.81 9.73
N ARG A 67 -16.46 -9.33 9.42
CA ARG A 67 -15.40 -9.03 10.40
C ARG A 67 -15.15 -10.18 11.38
N CYS A 68 -15.22 -11.41 10.87
CA CYS A 68 -15.10 -12.58 11.74
C CYS A 68 -13.72 -12.64 12.40
N ILE A 69 -13.72 -13.21 13.60
CA ILE A 69 -12.54 -13.43 14.43
C ILE A 69 -12.32 -14.95 14.54
N PHE A 70 -11.07 -15.38 14.43
CA PHE A 70 -10.64 -16.75 14.67
C PHE A 70 -10.64 -17.06 16.18
N ASP A 71 -10.58 -18.34 16.56
CA ASP A 71 -10.57 -18.73 17.98
C ASP A 71 -9.35 -18.20 18.74
N ASN A 72 -8.26 -17.89 18.02
CA ASN A 72 -7.07 -17.26 18.58
C ASN A 72 -7.20 -15.73 18.73
N GLY A 73 -8.39 -15.16 18.51
CA GLY A 73 -8.64 -13.72 18.62
C GLY A 73 -8.21 -12.88 17.40
N GLN A 74 -7.64 -13.49 16.35
CA GLN A 74 -7.19 -12.76 15.16
C GLN A 74 -8.30 -12.58 14.13
N SER A 75 -8.23 -11.53 13.33
CA SER A 75 -9.14 -11.31 12.19
C SER A 75 -8.41 -11.50 10.85
N ILE A 76 -9.19 -11.74 9.79
CA ILE A 76 -8.64 -11.95 8.44
C ILE A 76 -8.22 -10.62 7.82
N HIS A 77 -6.94 -10.52 7.48
CA HIS A 77 -6.36 -9.45 6.69
C HIS A 77 -5.49 -10.04 5.59
N LEU A 78 -5.92 -9.90 4.33
CA LEU A 78 -5.17 -10.40 3.18
C LEU A 78 -4.65 -9.24 2.33
N ARG A 79 -3.46 -9.42 1.74
CA ARG A 79 -2.88 -8.46 0.80
C ARG A 79 -3.70 -8.45 -0.50
N PRO A 80 -4.27 -7.30 -0.91
CA PRO A 80 -4.93 -7.20 -2.21
C PRO A 80 -3.93 -7.38 -3.35
N ALA A 81 -4.37 -8.06 -4.41
CA ALA A 81 -3.60 -8.14 -5.64
C ALA A 81 -3.48 -6.75 -6.29
N ILE A 82 -2.28 -6.46 -6.80
CA ILE A 82 -2.02 -5.17 -7.45
C ILE A 82 -2.79 -5.06 -8.77
N CYS A 83 -2.85 -6.14 -9.55
CA CYS A 83 -3.62 -6.19 -10.79
C CYS A 83 -5.12 -6.09 -10.52
N ASP A 84 -5.81 -5.17 -11.20
CA ASP A 84 -7.25 -4.95 -11.07
C ASP A 84 -8.08 -6.20 -11.39
N LYS A 85 -7.72 -6.92 -12.46
CA LYS A 85 -8.42 -8.17 -12.85
C LYS A 85 -8.27 -9.25 -11.77
N ALA A 86 -7.08 -9.41 -11.21
CA ALA A 86 -6.83 -10.38 -10.13
C ALA A 86 -7.55 -9.97 -8.83
N ARG A 87 -7.53 -8.68 -8.48
CA ARG A 87 -8.19 -8.15 -7.29
C ARG A 87 -9.71 -8.27 -7.36
N LYS A 88 -10.32 -8.05 -8.54
CA LYS A 88 -11.75 -8.35 -8.78
C LYS A 88 -12.07 -9.82 -8.55
N LYS A 89 -11.17 -10.73 -8.93
CA LYS A 89 -11.33 -12.17 -8.65
C LYS A 89 -11.14 -12.53 -7.17
N GLN A 90 -10.33 -11.79 -6.41
CA GLN A 90 -10.17 -12.01 -4.97
C GLN A 90 -11.39 -11.57 -4.16
N GLN A 91 -12.03 -10.48 -4.58
CA GLN A 91 -13.27 -9.98 -3.98
C GLN A 91 -14.41 -10.97 -4.19
N ASN A 92 -15.38 -10.94 -3.27
CA ASN A 92 -16.56 -11.81 -3.26
C ASN A 92 -16.29 -13.31 -3.11
N LYS A 93 -15.02 -13.73 -3.01
CA LYS A 93 -14.67 -15.09 -2.59
C LYS A 93 -15.13 -15.35 -1.17
N SER A 94 -15.46 -16.60 -0.88
CA SER A 94 -15.81 -17.04 0.47
C SER A 94 -14.69 -16.73 1.46
N CYS A 95 -15.09 -16.34 2.67
CA CYS A 95 -14.19 -16.15 3.78
C CYS A 95 -13.35 -17.43 4.02
N PRO A 96 -12.01 -17.34 4.22
CA PRO A 96 -11.19 -18.51 4.53
C PRO A 96 -11.48 -19.11 5.91
N ASN A 97 -12.13 -18.37 6.82
CA ASN A 97 -12.64 -18.94 8.07
C ASN A 97 -13.82 -19.87 7.76
N ARG A 98 -13.63 -21.18 7.95
CA ARG A 98 -14.64 -22.23 7.64
C ARG A 98 -15.94 -22.10 8.43
N ARG A 99 -15.92 -21.44 9.60
CA ARG A 99 -17.12 -21.16 10.41
C ARG A 99 -17.80 -19.84 10.05
N CYS A 100 -17.30 -19.14 9.03
CA CYS A 100 -17.85 -17.87 8.57
C CYS A 100 -18.44 -18.04 7.16
N ASN A 101 -19.68 -17.59 6.98
CA ASN A 101 -20.33 -17.48 5.67
C ASN A 101 -20.18 -16.07 5.06
N GLY A 102 -19.21 -15.28 5.54
CA GLY A 102 -18.86 -13.98 4.97
C GLY A 102 -18.11 -14.09 3.64
N ARG A 103 -17.88 -12.95 3.02
CA ARG A 103 -17.10 -12.85 1.77
C ARG A 103 -15.93 -11.89 1.95
N LEU A 104 -14.92 -12.02 1.10
CA LEU A 104 -13.81 -11.09 1.06
C LEU A 104 -14.21 -9.79 0.35
N GLU A 105 -14.00 -8.66 1.02
CA GLU A 105 -14.20 -7.31 0.49
C GLU A 105 -12.94 -6.48 0.67
N VAL A 106 -12.73 -5.49 -0.20
CA VAL A 106 -11.62 -4.55 -0.03
C VAL A 106 -12.05 -3.46 0.93
N GLN A 107 -11.36 -3.35 2.06
CA GLN A 107 -11.35 -2.13 2.85
C GLN A 107 -10.28 -1.20 2.26
N PRO A 108 -10.68 -0.12 1.55
CA PRO A 108 -9.71 0.79 0.96
C PRO A 108 -8.93 1.53 2.04
N CYS A 109 -7.68 1.87 1.73
CA CYS A 109 -6.92 2.82 2.55
C CYS A 109 -7.68 4.15 2.61
N LYS A 110 -7.98 4.62 3.81
CA LYS A 110 -8.47 5.98 4.06
C LYS A 110 -7.28 6.85 4.41
N GLY A 111 -6.82 7.67 3.47
CA GLY A 111 -5.78 8.66 3.71
C GLY A 111 -6.38 10.05 3.93
N HIS A 112 -5.56 11.07 3.68
CA HIS A 112 -5.92 12.47 3.86
C HIS A 112 -7.15 12.86 3.02
N CYS A 113 -8.13 13.52 3.66
CA CYS A 113 -9.41 13.94 3.04
C CYS A 113 -10.18 12.81 2.30
N GLY A 114 -10.04 11.55 2.72
CA GLY A 114 -10.77 10.42 2.12
C GLY A 114 -10.14 9.83 0.86
N TYR A 115 -8.97 10.31 0.42
CA TYR A 115 -8.23 9.74 -0.71
C TYR A 115 -7.20 8.69 -0.26
N PRO A 116 -6.89 7.68 -1.08
CA PRO A 116 -5.88 6.68 -0.74
C PRO A 116 -4.50 7.29 -0.46
N VAL A 117 -3.80 6.74 0.54
CA VAL A 117 -2.42 7.12 0.88
C VAL A 117 -1.52 7.06 -0.35
N LYS A 118 -0.69 8.09 -0.54
CA LYS A 118 0.20 8.25 -1.71
C LYS A 118 1.66 8.18 -1.27
N LYS A 119 2.45 7.36 -1.97
CA LYS A 119 3.93 7.38 -1.93
C LYS A 119 4.40 8.08 -3.22
N HIS A 120 5.36 8.98 -3.10
CA HIS A 120 5.99 9.70 -4.20
C HIS A 120 7.47 9.37 -4.24
#